data_AF-A0A840S4Q6-F1
#
_entry.id   AF-A0A840S4Q6-F1
#
_cell.length_a   1.000
_cell.length_b   1.000
_cell.length_c   1.000
_cell.angle_alpha   90.00
_cell.angle_beta   90.00
_cell.angle_gamma   90.00
#
_symmetry.space_group_name_H-M   'P 1'
#
loop_
_entity.id
_entity.type
_entity.pdbx_description
1 polymer ?
#
loop_
_entity_poly.entity_id
_entity_poly.type
_entity_poly.pdbx_seq_one_letter_code
_entity_poly.pdbx_strand_id
1 'polypeptide(L)'
;MRAPSRLFVWFSAHPLCSFIALLLGFVLFGAVTLDLIRVLNQNLRFLAEHGWDAVREAGLWQLFVLLLQSALGLVGYLVFKFNEHVLVQRLAFSGPLPSGGSK
;
A
#
# COMPACT_ATOMS: atom_id res chain seq x y z
N MET A 1 -0.13 -27.08 -8.80
CA MET A 1 -1.07 -25.98 -8.49
C MET A 1 -0.96 -25.69 -6.99
N ARG A 2 -0.50 -24.51 -6.57
CA ARG A 2 -0.42 -24.16 -5.12
C ARG A 2 -1.84 -23.90 -4.60
N ALA A 3 -2.21 -24.52 -3.49
CA ALA A 3 -3.50 -24.27 -2.86
C ALA A 3 -3.62 -22.77 -2.51
N PRO A 4 -4.78 -22.13 -2.76
CA PRO A 4 -4.99 -20.74 -2.36
C PRO A 4 -4.83 -20.63 -0.84
N SER A 5 -4.09 -19.62 -0.39
CA SER A 5 -3.88 -19.38 1.04
C SER A 5 -5.23 -19.16 1.73
N ARG A 6 -5.37 -19.64 2.98
CA ARG A 6 -6.62 -19.50 3.76
C ARG A 6 -7.11 -18.05 3.85
N LEU A 7 -6.19 -17.09 3.84
CA LEU A 7 -6.49 -15.65 3.80
C LEU A 7 -7.21 -15.25 2.51
N PHE A 8 -6.77 -15.73 1.35
CA PHE A 8 -7.38 -15.42 0.06
C PHE A 8 -8.83 -15.93 -0.03
N VAL A 9 -9.08 -17.14 0.48
CA VAL A 9 -10.43 -17.73 0.53
C VAL A 9 -11.35 -16.92 1.45
N TRP A 10 -10.86 -16.47 2.61
CA TRP A 10 -11.66 -15.69 3.56
C TRP A 10 -11.99 -14.29 3.06
N PHE A 11 -11.01 -13.57 2.49
CA PHE A 11 -11.23 -12.25 1.86
C PHE A 11 -12.14 -12.34 0.63
N SER A 12 -12.10 -13.46 -0.12
CA SER A 12 -13.03 -13.68 -1.24
C SER A 12 -14.48 -13.89 -0.78
N ALA A 13 -14.68 -14.44 0.42
CA ALA A 13 -16.01 -14.65 1.00
C ALA A 13 -16.64 -13.36 1.58
N HIS A 14 -15.84 -12.36 1.94
CA HIS A 14 -16.31 -11.12 2.59
C HIS A 14 -15.87 -9.87 1.80
N PRO A 15 -16.56 -9.52 0.69
CA PRO A 15 -16.18 -8.40 -0.17
C PRO A 15 -16.20 -7.04 0.55
N LEU A 16 -17.07 -6.87 1.56
CA LEU A 16 -17.13 -5.66 2.37
C LEU A 16 -15.84 -5.48 3.20
N CYS A 17 -15.32 -6.56 3.79
CA CYS A 17 -14.07 -6.53 4.54
C CYS A 17 -12.88 -6.22 3.62
N SER A 18 -12.84 -6.80 2.42
CA SER A 18 -11.84 -6.48 1.40
C SER A 18 -11.89 -5.01 0.99
N PHE A 19 -13.08 -4.45 0.81
CA PHE A 19 -13.27 -3.05 0.46
C PHE A 19 -12.83 -2.10 1.60
N ILE A 20 -13.17 -2.42 2.85
CA ILE A 20 -12.71 -1.63 4.01
C ILE A 20 -11.18 -1.69 4.13
N ALA A 21 -10.59 -2.89 4.01
CA ALA A 21 -9.14 -3.07 4.05
C ALA A 21 -8.43 -2.33 2.90
N LEU A 22 -9.02 -2.32 1.70
CA LEU A 22 -8.57 -1.53 0.56
C LEU A 22 -8.54 -0.03 0.92
N LEU A 23 -9.65 0.51 1.42
CA LEU A 23 -9.76 1.94 1.76
C LEU A 23 -8.76 2.33 2.85
N LEU A 24 -8.65 1.53 3.92
CA LEU A 24 -7.69 1.77 4.99
C LEU A 24 -6.25 1.69 4.50
N GLY A 25 -5.93 0.72 3.64
CA GLY A 25 -4.61 0.59 3.00
C GLY A 25 -4.28 1.80 2.13
N PHE A 26 -5.24 2.30 1.35
CA PHE A 26 -5.10 3.49 0.52
C PHE A 26 -4.86 4.75 1.37
N VAL A 27 -5.67 4.96 2.41
CA VAL A 27 -5.54 6.12 3.31
C VAL A 27 -4.20 6.09 4.05
N LEU A 28 -3.81 4.92 4.59
CA LEU A 28 -2.52 4.77 5.27
C LEU A 28 -1.35 5.05 4.33
N PHE A 29 -1.35 4.44 3.14
CA PHE A 29 -0.33 4.66 2.13
C PHE A 29 -0.24 6.14 1.71
N GLY A 30 -1.38 6.77 1.46
CA GLY A 30 -1.45 8.19 1.09
C GLY A 30 -0.93 9.10 2.20
N ALA A 31 -1.36 8.89 3.44
CA ALA A 31 -0.92 9.67 4.60
C ALA A 31 0.60 9.54 4.82
N VAL A 32 1.13 8.31 4.76
CA VAL A 32 2.57 8.06 4.90
C VAL A 32 3.35 8.69 3.74
N THR A 33 2.84 8.63 2.51
CA THR A 33 3.51 9.23 1.34
C THR A 33 3.57 10.77 1.46
N LEU A 34 2.48 11.41 1.90
CA LEU A 34 2.45 12.86 2.13
C LEU A 34 3.42 13.27 3.24
N ASP A 35 3.48 12.49 4.32
CA ASP A 35 4.44 12.72 5.40
C ASP A 35 5.88 12.55 4.92
N LEU A 36 6.14 11.52 4.10
CA LEU A 36 7.45 11.27 3.49
C LEU A 36 7.92 12.46 2.65
N ILE A 37 7.03 13.03 1.82
CA ILE A 37 7.33 14.20 0.98
C ILE A 37 7.60 15.42 1.86
N ARG A 38 6.84 15.61 2.94
CA ARG A 38 7.03 16.71 3.88
C ARG A 38 8.38 16.63 4.56
N VAL A 39 8.73 15.46 5.09
CA VAL A 39 10.03 15.21 5.74
C VAL A 39 11.17 15.37 4.74
N LEU A 40 11.04 14.81 3.54
CA LEU A 40 12.04 14.95 2.48
C LEU A 40 12.29 16.43 2.11
N ASN A 41 11.23 17.22 1.94
CA ASN A 41 11.36 18.64 1.64
C ASN A 41 12.04 19.43 2.77
N GLN A 42 11.77 19.08 4.03
CA GLN A 42 12.47 19.69 5.17
C GLN A 42 13.97 19.36 5.16
N ASN A 43 14.32 18.11 4.88
CA ASN A 43 15.71 17.68 4.73
C ASN A 43 16.43 18.43 3.61
N LEU A 44 15.79 18.58 2.44
CA LEU A 44 16.35 19.28 1.29
C LEU A 44 16.59 20.77 1.59
N ARG A 45 15.63 21.43 2.27
CA ARG A 45 15.80 22.83 2.70
C ARG A 45 16.92 22.97 3.72
N PHE A 46 16.99 22.08 4.71
CA PHE A 46 18.04 22.09 5.72
C PHE A 46 19.43 21.89 5.11
N LEU A 47 19.55 20.95 4.16
CA LEU A 47 20.77 20.70 3.40
C LEU A 47 21.19 21.92 2.55
N ALA A 48 20.23 22.61 1.93
CA ALA A 48 20.48 23.82 1.16
C ALA A 48 20.96 24.98 2.05
N GLU A 49 20.45 25.09 3.28
CA GLU A 49 20.77 26.16 4.23
C GLU A 49 22.10 25.93 4.98
N HIS A 50 22.45 24.68 5.30
CA HIS A 50 23.57 24.34 6.20
C HIS A 50 24.70 23.52 5.54
N GLY A 51 24.55 23.11 4.28
CA GLY A 51 25.60 22.44 3.52
C GLY A 51 25.97 21.03 4.04
N TRP A 52 27.18 20.57 3.73
CA TRP A 52 27.61 19.18 3.94
C TRP A 52 27.70 18.78 5.43
N ASP A 53 27.85 19.75 6.33
CA ASP A 53 27.90 19.51 7.78
C ASP A 53 26.56 19.00 8.34
N ALA A 54 25.43 19.41 7.74
CA ALA A 54 24.08 18.94 8.11
C ALA A 54 23.87 17.43 7.92
N VAL A 55 24.52 16.84 6.91
CA VAL A 55 24.39 15.41 6.58
C VAL A 55 25.03 14.53 7.67
N ARG A 56 26.10 15.04 8.30
CA ARG A 56 26.95 14.25 9.20
C ARG A 56 26.36 14.10 10.60
N GLU A 57 25.65 15.10 11.10
CA GLU A 57 25.06 15.10 12.46
C GLU A 57 23.58 14.68 12.49
N ALA A 58 22.78 15.11 11.51
CA ALA A 58 21.33 14.85 11.50
C ALA A 58 20.87 13.94 10.34
N GLY A 59 21.59 13.96 9.21
CA GLY A 59 21.15 13.31 7.96
C GLY A 59 20.98 11.80 8.05
N LEU A 60 21.86 11.07 8.75
CA LEU A 60 21.76 9.61 8.87
C LEU A 60 20.51 9.14 9.63
N TRP A 61 20.16 9.83 10.72
CA TRP A 61 18.96 9.52 11.48
C TRP A 61 17.69 9.86 10.69
N GLN A 62 17.69 11.01 10.01
CA GLN A 62 16.58 11.41 9.15
C GLN A 62 16.38 10.43 7.99
N LEU A 63 17.47 9.94 7.37
CA LEU A 63 17.42 8.93 6.33
C LEU A 63 16.84 7.61 6.84
N PHE A 64 17.22 7.20 8.06
CA PHE A 64 16.67 6.00 8.70
C PHE A 64 15.17 6.12 8.97
N VAL A 65 14.71 7.26 9.49
CA VAL A 65 13.27 7.53 9.68
C VAL A 65 12.53 7.50 8.35
N LEU A 66 13.10 8.10 7.30
CA LEU A 66 12.52 8.07 5.96
C LEU A 66 12.38 6.65 5.42
N LEU A 67 13.39 5.80 5.63
CA LEU A 67 13.35 4.38 5.24
C LEU A 67 12.26 3.62 6.00
N LEU A 68 12.12 3.86 7.30
CA LEU A 68 11.11 3.21 8.12
C LEU A 68 9.68 3.63 7.70
N GLN A 69 9.48 4.92 7.44
CA GLN A 69 8.22 5.43 6.90
C GLN A 69 7.92 4.85 5.52
N SER A 70 8.92 4.76 4.65
CA SER A 70 8.78 4.13 3.32
C SER A 70 8.38 2.66 3.43
N ALA A 71 8.98 1.92 4.36
CA ALA A 71 8.62 0.52 4.62
C ALA A 71 7.17 0.37 5.12
N LEU A 72 6.73 1.26 6.02
CA LEU A 72 5.34 1.29 6.48
C LEU A 72 4.36 1.60 5.34
N GLY A 73 4.71 2.59 4.49
CA GLY A 73 3.94 2.92 3.30
C GLY A 73 3.83 1.73 2.35
N LEU A 74 4.94 1.00 2.14
CA LEU A 74 4.97 -0.21 1.31
C LEU A 74 4.02 -1.30 1.83
N VAL A 75 3.95 -1.50 3.15
CA VAL A 75 2.99 -2.44 3.75
C VAL A 75 1.55 -2.02 3.43
N GLY A 76 1.21 -0.74 3.62
CA GLY A 76 -0.11 -0.21 3.27
C GLY A 76 -0.45 -0.38 1.78
N TYR A 77 0.52 -0.11 0.91
CA TYR A 77 0.41 -0.31 -0.53
C TYR A 77 0.17 -1.78 -0.90
N LEU A 78 0.91 -2.72 -0.31
CA LEU A 78 0.74 -4.15 -0.58
C LEU A 78 -0.63 -4.66 -0.11
N VAL A 79 -1.11 -4.21 1.05
CA VAL A 79 -2.47 -4.51 1.53
C VAL A 79 -3.52 -3.96 0.58
N PHE A 80 -3.36 -2.72 0.12
CA PHE A 80 -4.24 -2.12 -0.88
C PHE A 80 -4.26 -2.95 -2.19
N LYS A 81 -3.09 -3.21 -2.79
CA LYS A 81 -2.98 -3.97 -4.05
C LYS A 81 -3.52 -5.39 -3.95
N PHE A 82 -3.31 -6.06 -2.81
CA PHE A 82 -3.85 -7.39 -2.58
C PHE A 82 -5.39 -7.38 -2.57
N ASN A 83 -5.99 -6.46 -1.82
CA ASN A 83 -7.45 -6.34 -1.75
C ASN A 83 -8.06 -5.89 -3.09
N GLU A 84 -7.39 -4.99 -3.81
CA GLU A 84 -7.78 -4.57 -5.16
C GLU A 84 -7.84 -5.78 -6.10
N HIS A 85 -6.81 -6.62 -6.12
CA HIS A 85 -6.76 -7.81 -6.96
C HIS A 85 -7.90 -8.78 -6.63
N VAL A 86 -8.20 -9.01 -5.35
CA VAL A 86 -9.31 -9.88 -4.94
C VAL A 86 -10.65 -9.32 -5.42
N LEU A 87 -10.88 -8.01 -5.27
CA LEU A 87 -12.13 -7.37 -5.65
C LEU A 87 -12.32 -7.35 -7.17
N VAL A 88 -11.27 -6.97 -7.92
CA VAL A 88 -11.28 -6.93 -9.39
C VAL A 88 -11.49 -8.32 -9.98
N GLN A 89 -10.80 -9.34 -9.46
CA GLN A 89 -10.99 -10.72 -9.91
C GLN A 89 -12.42 -11.20 -9.64
N ARG A 90 -12.99 -10.87 -8.47
CA ARG A 90 -14.39 -11.20 -8.17
C ARG A 90 -15.34 -10.50 -9.13
N LEU A 91 -15.15 -9.21 -9.43
CA LEU A 91 -15.98 -8.47 -10.38
C LEU A 91 -15.86 -9.04 -11.80
N ALA A 92 -14.64 -9.35 -12.25
CA ALA A 92 -14.38 -9.95 -13.56
C ALA A 92 -15.00 -11.34 -13.70
N PHE A 93 -15.04 -12.14 -12.63
CA PHE A 93 -15.63 -13.49 -12.62
C PHE A 93 -17.12 -13.50 -12.23
N SER A 94 -17.69 -12.36 -11.82
CA SER A 94 -19.13 -12.20 -11.55
C SER A 94 -19.94 -11.84 -12.80
N GLY A 95 -19.34 -11.89 -13.99
CA GLY A 95 -20.10 -11.89 -15.24
C GLY A 95 -21.07 -13.09 -15.28
N PRO A 96 -22.23 -12.98 -15.95
CA PRO A 96 -23.22 -14.05 -15.99
C PRO A 96 -22.53 -15.34 -16.46
N LEU A 97 -22.75 -16.44 -15.74
CA LEU A 97 -22.37 -17.77 -16.21
C LEU A 97 -22.90 -17.93 -17.64
N PRO A 98 -22.10 -18.43 -18.61
CA PRO A 98 -22.69 -18.83 -19.88
C PRO A 98 -23.81 -19.80 -19.54
N SER A 99 -25.03 -19.45 -19.96
CA SER A 99 -26.22 -20.26 -19.77
C SER A 99 -26.00 -21.57 -20.52
N GLY A 100 -25.40 -22.54 -19.84
CA GLY A 100 -25.38 -23.94 -20.24
C GLY A 100 -26.82 -24.43 -20.22
N GLY A 101 -27.50 -24.24 -21.35
CA GLY A 101 -28.91 -24.53 -21.48
C GLY A 101 -29.37 -24.33 -22.92
N SER A 102 -29.04 -25.27 -23.80
CA SER A 102 -30.06 -25.94 -24.59
C SER A 102 -29.47 -27.20 -25.23
N LYS A 103 -30.14 -28.31 -24.90
CA LYS A 103 -30.30 -29.59 -25.62
C LYS A 103 -29.55 -29.77 -26.92
#